data_AF-A0A078S0Y9-F1
#
_entry.id   AF-A0A078S0Y9-F1
#
_cell.length_a   1.000
_cell.length_b   1.000
_cell.length_c   1.000
_cell.angle_alpha   90.00
_cell.angle_beta   90.00
_cell.angle_gamma   90.00
#
_symmetry.space_group_name_H-M   'P 1'
#
loop_
_entity.id
_entity.type
_entity.pdbx_description
1 polymer ?
#
loop_
_entity_poly.entity_id
_entity_poly.type
_entity_poly.pdbx_seq_one_letter_code
_entity_poly.pdbx_strand_id
1 'polypeptide(L)'
;MADDIMEPYRPYVDELVCDIMKKGGDYGMLTKELKGQLLTIPSLDVIISGKRSLLMIAVGQTTASLYKCFNGELRKITYPEM
;
A
#
# COMPACT_ATOMS: atom_id res chain seq x y z
N MET A 1 1.00 -7.23 13.97
CA MET A 1 2.28 -7.25 13.20
C MET A 1 2.06 -7.02 11.72
N ALA A 2 1.26 -7.82 11.00
CA ALA A 2 0.94 -7.53 9.61
C ALA A 2 0.23 -6.18 9.46
N ASP A 3 -0.73 -5.89 10.35
CA ASP A 3 -1.43 -4.60 10.38
C ASP A 3 -0.45 -3.44 10.58
N ASP A 4 0.47 -3.54 11.54
CA ASP A 4 1.50 -2.50 11.80
C ASP A 4 2.40 -2.23 10.58
N ILE A 5 2.67 -3.26 9.77
CA ILE A 5 3.45 -3.14 8.54
C ILE A 5 2.63 -2.49 7.41
N MET A 6 1.32 -2.70 7.40
CA MET A 6 0.41 -2.22 6.37
C MET A 6 -0.17 -0.83 6.67
N GLU A 7 -0.17 -0.37 7.92
CA GLU A 7 -0.65 0.97 8.31
C GLU A 7 -0.03 2.11 7.48
N PRO A 8 1.30 2.15 7.23
CA PRO A 8 1.92 3.18 6.39
C PRO A 8 1.47 3.16 4.92
N TYR A 9 0.82 2.09 4.45
CA TYR A 9 0.31 1.97 3.08
C TYR A 9 -1.15 2.43 2.94
N ARG A 10 -1.88 2.65 4.05
CA ARG A 10 -3.28 3.09 4.01
C ARG A 10 -3.50 4.35 3.17
N PRO A 11 -2.67 5.42 3.26
CA PRO A 11 -2.92 6.64 2.50
C PRO A 11 -3.03 6.45 0.99
N TYR A 12 -2.27 5.50 0.41
CA TYR A 12 -2.35 5.18 -1.02
C TYR A 12 -3.67 4.52 -1.40
N VAL A 13 -4.20 3.66 -0.54
CA VAL A 13 -5.51 3.02 -0.74
C VAL A 13 -6.62 4.04 -0.51
N ASP A 14 -6.47 4.90 0.48
CA ASP A 14 -7.43 5.96 0.80
C ASP A 14 -7.59 6.91 -0.40
N GLU A 15 -6.52 7.29 -1.08
CA GLU A 15 -6.57 8.11 -2.30
C GLU A 15 -7.40 7.44 -3.41
N LEU A 16 -7.16 6.15 -3.67
CA LEU A 16 -7.95 5.36 -4.63
C LEU A 16 -9.43 5.34 -4.24
N VAL A 17 -9.74 5.10 -2.97
CA VAL A 17 -11.12 5.05 -2.46
C VAL A 17 -11.80 6.42 -2.58
N CYS A 18 -11.12 7.50 -2.20
CA CYS A 18 -11.61 8.86 -2.37
C CYS A 18 -11.93 9.16 -3.84
N ASP A 19 -11.09 8.71 -4.77
CA ASP A 19 -11.31 8.91 -6.20
C ASP A 19 -12.46 8.07 -6.76
N ILE A 20 -12.67 6.86 -6.23
CA ILE A 20 -13.85 6.05 -6.54
C ILE A 20 -15.12 6.78 -6.06
N MET A 21 -15.12 7.33 -4.84
CA MET A 21 -16.26 8.05 -4.28
C MET A 21 -16.59 9.32 -5.06
N LYS A 22 -15.57 10.09 -5.48
CA LYS A 22 -15.75 11.32 -6.29
C LYS A 22 -16.42 11.05 -7.64
N LYS A 23 -16.28 9.84 -8.21
CA LYS A 23 -16.92 9.46 -9.48
C LYS A 23 -18.45 9.29 -9.37
N GLY A 24 -19.02 9.36 -8.16
CA GLY A 24 -20.46 9.49 -7.96
C GLY A 24 -21.29 8.21 -8.16
N GLY A 25 -20.67 7.03 -8.03
CA GLY A 25 -21.37 5.74 -8.06
C GLY A 25 -21.98 5.34 -6.71
N ASP A 26 -22.93 4.42 -6.73
CA ASP A 26 -23.39 3.75 -5.49
C ASP A 26 -22.29 2.82 -4.96
N TYR A 27 -21.81 3.13 -3.76
CA TYR A 27 -20.79 2.36 -3.03
C TYR A 27 -21.35 1.69 -1.76
N GLY A 28 -22.69 1.66 -1.59
CA GLY A 28 -23.34 0.96 -0.48
C GLY A 28 -23.19 -0.56 -0.56
N MET A 29 -22.88 -1.09 -1.74
CA MET A 29 -22.60 -2.51 -1.99
C MET A 29 -21.33 -2.67 -2.81
N LEU A 30 -20.54 -3.69 -2.48
CA LEU A 30 -19.29 -4.00 -3.17
C LEU A 30 -19.58 -4.72 -4.51
N THR A 31 -19.86 -3.94 -5.56
CA THR A 31 -20.17 -4.43 -6.92
C THR A 31 -18.94 -5.01 -7.64
N LYS A 32 -19.15 -5.65 -8.80
CA LYS A 32 -18.06 -6.20 -9.61
C LYS A 32 -17.12 -5.09 -10.11
N GLU A 33 -17.68 -3.95 -10.47
CA GLU A 33 -16.98 -2.78 -10.95
C GLU A 33 -16.08 -2.20 -9.85
N LEU A 34 -16.63 -2.04 -8.63
CA LEU A 34 -15.87 -1.57 -7.46
C LEU A 34 -14.75 -2.56 -7.09
N LYS A 35 -15.02 -3.87 -7.10
CA LYS A 35 -13.98 -4.89 -6.90
C LYS A 35 -12.89 -4.77 -7.96
N GLY A 36 -13.26 -4.57 -9.22
CA GLY A 36 -12.30 -4.37 -10.32
C GLY A 36 -11.36 -3.19 -10.08
N GLN A 37 -11.88 -2.08 -9.54
CA GLN A 37 -11.07 -0.93 -9.16
C GLN A 37 -10.18 -1.21 -7.96
N LEU A 38 -10.70 -1.83 -6.90
CA LEU A 38 -9.89 -2.17 -5.71
C LEU A 38 -8.80 -3.22 -6.00
N LEU A 39 -9.01 -4.09 -6.98
CA LEU A 39 -7.99 -5.06 -7.42
C LEU A 39 -6.76 -4.39 -8.05
N THR A 40 -6.80 -3.07 -8.34
CA THR A 40 -5.62 -2.32 -8.80
C THR A 40 -4.73 -1.83 -7.65
N ILE A 41 -5.10 -2.04 -6.38
CA ILE A 41 -4.29 -1.64 -5.21
C ILE A 41 -2.83 -2.13 -5.30
N PRO A 42 -2.53 -3.39 -5.66
CA PRO A 42 -1.15 -3.87 -5.77
C PRO A 42 -0.30 -3.10 -6.78
N SER A 43 -0.95 -2.49 -7.79
CA SER A 43 -0.35 -1.69 -8.85
C SER A 43 -0.33 -0.18 -8.59
N LEU A 44 -0.72 0.27 -7.39
CA LEU A 44 -0.58 1.68 -7.03
C LEU A 44 0.91 2.04 -6.91
N ASP A 45 1.26 3.25 -7.33
CA ASP A 45 2.61 3.75 -7.18
C ASP A 45 2.87 4.21 -5.75
N VAL A 46 4.02 3.81 -5.21
CA VAL A 46 4.51 4.26 -3.92
C VAL A 46 5.99 4.62 -4.02
N ILE A 47 6.45 5.47 -3.12
CA ILE A 47 7.84 5.91 -3.06
C ILE A 47 8.46 5.34 -1.78
N ILE A 48 9.60 4.66 -1.91
CA ILE A 48 10.42 4.23 -0.77
C ILE A 48 11.83 4.76 -0.99
N SER A 49 12.35 5.56 -0.04
CA SER A 49 13.72 6.08 -0.10
C SER A 49 14.01 6.79 -1.44
N GLY A 50 13.07 7.62 -1.89
CA GLY A 50 13.16 8.36 -3.16
C GLY A 50 13.01 7.52 -4.44
N LYS A 51 12.72 6.21 -4.35
CA LYS A 51 12.48 5.34 -5.51
C LYS A 51 11.01 4.99 -5.66
N ARG A 52 10.46 5.24 -6.84
CA ARG A 52 9.09 4.85 -7.20
C ARG A 52 9.00 3.38 -7.58
N SER A 53 8.01 2.67 -7.06
CA SER A 53 7.69 1.29 -7.43
C SER A 53 6.22 0.99 -7.16
N LEU A 54 5.73 -0.17 -7.62
CA LEU A 54 4.37 -0.62 -7.32
C LEU A 54 4.25 -1.04 -5.85
N LEU A 55 3.06 -0.83 -5.26
CA LEU A 55 2.76 -1.14 -3.86
C LEU A 55 3.13 -2.58 -3.50
N MET A 56 2.83 -3.56 -4.35
CA MET A 56 3.19 -4.96 -4.10
C MET A 56 4.71 -5.21 -4.00
N ILE A 57 5.51 -4.46 -4.76
CA ILE A 57 6.98 -4.56 -4.71
C ILE A 57 7.49 -3.89 -3.44
N ALA A 58 6.92 -2.74 -3.09
CA ALA A 58 7.27 -1.99 -1.91
C ALA A 58 6.98 -2.77 -0.61
N VAL A 59 5.85 -3.48 -0.51
CA VAL A 59 5.55 -4.35 0.63
C VAL A 59 6.62 -5.44 0.79
N GLY A 60 7.12 -5.99 -0.32
CA GLY A 60 8.25 -6.91 -0.33
C GLY A 60 9.53 -6.29 0.22
N GLN A 61 9.84 -5.05 -0.16
CA GLN A 61 11.00 -4.30 0.36
C GLN A 61 10.89 -4.05 1.86
N THR A 62 9.73 -3.61 2.34
CA THR A 62 9.44 -3.40 3.76
C THR A 62 9.62 -4.69 4.55
N THR A 63 9.04 -5.80 4.06
CA THR A 63 9.15 -7.11 4.71
C THR A 63 10.60 -7.62 4.74
N ALA A 64 11.36 -7.42 3.65
CA ALA A 64 12.78 -7.77 3.62
C ALA A 64 13.60 -6.92 4.61
N SER A 65 13.30 -5.63 4.75
CA SER A 65 13.97 -4.76 5.72
C SER A 65 13.62 -5.14 7.17
N LEU A 66 12.38 -5.55 7.42
CA LEU A 66 11.93 -6.07 8.71
C LEU A 66 12.69 -7.34 9.08
N TYR A 67 12.81 -8.29 8.15
CA TYR A 67 13.59 -9.50 8.36
C TYR A 67 15.05 -9.18 8.72
N LYS A 68 15.68 -8.25 7.99
CA LYS A 68 17.04 -7.77 8.30
C LYS A 68 17.15 -7.11 9.66
N CYS A 69 16.10 -6.41 10.12
CA CYS A 69 16.07 -5.86 11.48
C CYS A 69 16.05 -6.97 12.53
N PHE A 70 15.27 -8.04 12.32
CA PHE A 70 15.26 -9.18 13.24
C PHE A 70 16.59 -9.93 13.28
N ASN A 71 17.29 -10.00 12.15
CA ASN A 71 18.64 -10.58 12.09
C ASN A 71 19.74 -9.64 12.64
N GLY A 72 19.40 -8.40 13.04
CA GLY A 72 20.35 -7.42 13.52
C GLY A 72 21.22 -6.76 12.44
N GLU A 73 20.92 -6.99 11.16
CA GLU A 73 21.62 -6.38 10.01
C GLU A 73 21.23 -4.92 9.79
N LEU A 74 19.99 -4.56 10.16
CA LEU A 74 19.44 -3.20 10.05
C LEU A 74 18.86 -2.74 11.39
N ARG A 75 18.84 -1.41 11.59
CA ARG A 75 18.24 -0.79 12.79
C ARG A 75 16.84 -0.22 12.55
N LYS A 76 16.43 -0.06 11.29
CA LYS A 76 15.17 0.57 10.91
C LYS A 76 14.53 -0.20 9.76
N ILE A 77 13.21 -0.36 9.85
CA ILE A 77 12.36 -0.88 8.78
C ILE A 77 12.17 0.26 7.77
N THR A 78 12.22 -0.08 6.50
CA THR A 78 11.93 0.85 5.42
C THR A 78 10.43 0.86 5.16
N TYR A 79 9.83 2.05 5.07
CA TYR A 79 8.41 2.25 4.81
C TYR A 79 8.21 3.21 3.64
N PRO A 80 7.01 3.21 3.03
CA PRO A 80 6.66 4.19 2.01
C PRO A 80 6.60 5.62 2.55
N GLU A 81 6.88 6.59 1.67
CA GLU A 81 6.89 8.03 1.92
C GLU A 81 5.81 8.68 1.03
N MET A 82 4.86 9.40 1.64
CA MET A 82 3.78 10.13 0.97
C MET A 82 3.76 11.58 1.41
#